data_AF-A0A2D7QK26-F1
#
_entry.id   AF-A0A2D7QK26-F1
#
_cell.length_a   1.000
_cell.length_b   1.000
_cell.length_c   1.000
_cell.angle_alpha   90.00
_cell.angle_beta   90.00
_cell.angle_gamma   90.00
#
_symmetry.space_group_name_H-M   'P 1'
#
loop_
_entity.id
_entity.type
_entity.pdbx_description
1 polymer ?
#
loop_
_entity_poly.entity_id
_entity_poly.type
_entity_poly.pdbx_seq_one_letter_code
_entity_poly.pdbx_strand_id
1 'polypeptide(L)'
;MFLGRHFALNNFIKGCFFVPIFCLYIFGCNDRDYDSLVKDEVIVVDKAADLKKAGKKITEGKVDDAMGIFTAVLKEDEANVDANAGLASIYLSTNQFAEAIKHANVALEKADADYQATFNSRVGKRHLHLILAQAYFYSGDFNKSNDQIRQVVNRNVDLPPDALAKELQRLAR
;
A
#
# COMPACT_ATOMS: atom_id res chain seq x y z
N MET A 1 -25.43 17.12 70.69
CA MET A 1 -24.08 17.16 70.09
C MET A 1 -24.14 18.21 68.98
N PHE A 2 -23.34 19.28 69.16
CA PHE A 2 -22.85 20.27 68.18
C PHE A 2 -23.08 19.94 66.70
N LEU A 3 -23.36 20.85 65.75
CA LEU A 3 -23.49 22.31 65.66
C LEU A 3 -24.06 22.52 64.22
N GLY A 4 -25.16 23.24 63.98
CA GLY A 4 -25.19 24.65 63.56
C GLY A 4 -24.96 24.83 62.04
N ARG A 5 -25.63 25.67 61.26
CA ARG A 5 -26.68 26.71 61.37
C ARG A 5 -27.17 26.92 59.91
N HIS A 6 -28.47 26.81 59.62
CA HIS A 6 -29.42 27.91 59.40
C HIS A 6 -28.98 29.10 58.51
N PHE A 7 -29.96 29.51 57.70
CA PHE A 7 -30.25 30.85 57.13
C PHE A 7 -29.72 31.14 55.72
N ALA A 8 -30.41 31.81 54.80
CA ALA A 8 -31.81 31.93 54.34
C ALA A 8 -31.77 32.96 53.17
N LEU A 9 -32.89 33.11 52.46
CA LEU A 9 -33.33 34.30 51.71
C LEU A 9 -32.92 34.47 50.23
N ASN A 10 -33.81 33.98 49.36
CA ASN A 10 -34.72 34.75 48.49
C ASN A 10 -34.30 36.12 47.89
N ASN A 11 -34.53 36.16 46.57
CA ASN A 11 -35.22 37.20 45.78
C ASN A 11 -34.51 38.46 45.27
N PHE A 12 -34.80 38.71 43.98
CA PHE A 12 -35.00 40.00 43.30
C PHE A 12 -33.77 40.92 43.21
N ILE A 13 -33.43 41.45 42.03
CA ILE A 13 -33.96 42.75 41.58
C ILE A 13 -33.74 42.91 40.06
N LYS A 14 -34.76 43.51 39.44
CA LYS A 14 -34.91 43.92 38.04
C LYS A 14 -34.19 45.24 37.75
N GLY A 15 -33.94 45.52 36.47
CA GLY A 15 -33.86 46.91 35.94
C GLY A 15 -32.84 47.02 34.80
N CYS A 16 -33.25 47.05 33.53
CA CYS A 16 -33.88 48.16 32.79
C CYS A 16 -32.85 49.10 32.12
N PHE A 17 -33.17 49.40 30.85
CA PHE A 17 -32.92 50.65 30.10
C PHE A 17 -31.76 50.76 29.08
N PHE A 18 -32.20 50.96 27.83
CA PHE A 18 -31.77 51.99 26.85
C PHE A 18 -30.67 51.70 25.80
N VAL A 19 -31.16 51.59 24.56
CA VAL A 19 -30.58 51.76 23.19
C VAL A 19 -30.23 53.28 23.00
N PRO A 20 -29.33 53.81 22.10
CA PRO A 20 -29.09 53.47 20.68
C PRO A 20 -27.68 53.68 20.02
N ILE A 21 -27.50 52.97 18.88
CA ILE A 21 -26.92 53.36 17.56
C ILE A 21 -25.63 54.21 17.49
N PHE A 22 -24.52 53.63 16.96
CA PHE A 22 -23.81 54.04 15.71
C PHE A 22 -22.44 53.35 15.63
N CYS A 23 -22.25 52.43 14.69
CA CYS A 23 -21.00 52.23 13.92
C CYS A 23 -21.22 51.11 12.90
N LEU A 24 -21.81 51.48 11.76
CA LEU A 24 -21.62 50.76 10.50
C LEU A 24 -20.22 51.10 9.96
N TYR A 25 -19.70 50.17 9.15
CA TYR A 25 -18.39 50.13 8.49
C TYR A 25 -17.26 49.51 9.32
N ILE A 26 -16.97 48.22 9.12
CA ILE A 26 -15.94 47.76 8.17
C ILE A 26 -16.36 46.39 7.60
N PHE A 27 -16.43 46.30 6.27
CA PHE A 27 -16.37 45.05 5.53
C PHE A 27 -15.06 44.34 5.88
N GLY A 28 -15.13 43.24 6.62
CA GLY A 28 -14.02 42.33 6.84
C GLY A 28 -14.50 40.94 6.51
N CYS A 29 -14.34 40.53 5.25
CA CYS A 29 -14.45 39.14 4.83
C CYS A 29 -13.57 38.31 5.78
N ASN A 30 -14.19 37.56 6.69
CA ASN A 30 -13.49 36.54 7.43
C ASN A 30 -13.43 35.29 6.56
N ASP A 31 -12.72 35.41 5.43
CA ASP A 31 -12.29 34.27 4.63
C ASP A 31 -11.34 33.47 5.51
N ARG A 32 -11.85 32.39 6.10
CA ARG A 32 -11.00 31.37 6.68
C ARG A 32 -10.21 30.79 5.53
N ASP A 33 -8.95 31.17 5.49
CA ASP A 33 -7.90 30.59 4.69
C ASP A 33 -7.85 29.09 4.99
N TYR A 34 -8.55 28.29 4.18
CA TYR A 34 -8.42 26.84 4.14
C TYR A 34 -7.24 26.52 3.23
N ASP A 35 -6.06 26.94 3.70
CA ASP A 35 -4.78 26.60 3.09
C ASP A 35 -4.45 25.15 3.45
N SER A 36 -5.00 24.25 2.63
CA SER A 36 -4.39 22.95 2.30
C SER A 36 -5.16 22.35 1.14
N LEU A 37 -4.98 22.97 -0.03
CA LEU A 37 -5.13 22.27 -1.29
C LEU A 37 -4.09 21.14 -1.31
N VAL A 38 -4.48 19.99 -0.74
CA VAL A 38 -3.99 18.71 -1.23
C VAL A 38 -4.32 18.75 -2.72
N LYS A 39 -3.31 19.08 -3.53
CA LYS A 39 -3.33 18.78 -4.94
C LYS A 39 -3.36 17.26 -5.00
N ASP A 40 -4.56 16.69 -4.88
CA ASP A 40 -4.83 15.41 -5.51
C ASP A 40 -4.64 15.68 -6.99
N GLU A 41 -3.38 15.60 -7.44
CA GLU A 41 -3.09 15.42 -8.85
C GLU A 41 -3.90 14.19 -9.23
N VAL A 42 -4.99 14.42 -9.95
CA VAL A 42 -5.69 13.39 -10.69
C VAL A 42 -4.66 12.93 -11.72
N ILE A 43 -3.82 11.98 -11.31
CA ILE A 43 -2.90 11.27 -12.19
C ILE A 43 -3.83 10.56 -13.15
N VAL A 44 -3.98 11.08 -14.36
CA VAL A 44 -4.58 10.32 -15.45
C VAL A 44 -3.62 9.16 -15.67
N VAL A 45 -3.95 7.99 -15.10
CA VAL A 45 -3.09 6.82 -15.07
C VAL A 45 -3.03 6.25 -16.49
N ASP A 46 -2.04 6.69 -17.27
CA ASP A 46 -1.59 5.87 -18.39
C ASP A 46 -0.85 4.68 -17.78
N LYS A 47 -1.61 3.62 -17.50
CA LYS A 47 -1.12 2.41 -16.81
C LYS A 47 0.21 1.93 -17.39
N ALA A 48 0.35 1.90 -18.72
CA ALA A 48 1.58 1.41 -19.35
C ALA A 48 2.77 2.34 -19.12
N ALA A 49 2.58 3.66 -19.21
CA ALA A 49 3.63 4.64 -18.93
C ALA A 49 4.02 4.65 -17.44
N ASP A 50 3.02 4.58 -16.55
CA ASP A 50 3.21 4.56 -15.11
C ASP A 50 3.94 3.30 -14.65
N LEU A 51 3.60 2.13 -15.20
CA LEU A 51 4.31 0.89 -14.91
C LEU A 51 5.79 0.98 -15.34
N LYS A 52 6.09 1.52 -16.53
CA LYS A 52 7.49 1.74 -16.96
C LYS A 52 8.22 2.72 -16.03
N LYS A 53 7.55 3.79 -15.60
CA LYS A 53 8.08 4.75 -14.62
C LYS A 53 8.37 4.08 -13.28
N ALA A 54 7.48 3.22 -12.79
CA ALA A 54 7.70 2.44 -11.57
C ALA A 54 8.94 1.53 -11.70
N GLY A 55 9.09 0.83 -12.83
CA GLY A 55 10.29 0.04 -13.13
C GLY A 55 11.58 0.87 -13.07
N LYS A 56 11.58 2.08 -13.64
CA LYS A 56 12.71 3.01 -13.54
C LYS A 56 13.01 3.40 -12.09
N LYS A 57 11.99 3.67 -11.28
CA LYS A 57 12.14 4.00 -9.85
C LYS A 57 12.78 2.86 -9.06
N ILE A 58 12.42 1.60 -9.33
CA ILE A 58 13.09 0.43 -8.76
C ILE A 58 14.59 0.45 -9.10
N THR A 59 14.96 0.68 -10.37
CA THR A 59 16.37 0.71 -10.77
C THR A 59 17.16 1.87 -10.16
N GLU A 60 16.48 2.97 -9.83
CA GLU A 60 17.06 4.12 -9.12
C GLU A 60 17.18 3.88 -7.59
N GLY A 61 16.72 2.74 -7.08
CA GLY A 61 16.66 2.46 -5.64
C GLY A 61 15.54 3.19 -4.90
N LYS A 62 14.65 3.90 -5.62
CA LYS A 62 13.51 4.63 -5.06
C LYS A 62 12.31 3.68 -4.95
N VAL A 63 12.44 2.71 -4.06
CA VAL A 63 11.45 1.63 -3.90
C VAL A 63 10.09 2.18 -3.44
N ASP A 64 10.06 3.15 -2.52
CA ASP A 64 8.82 3.75 -2.03
C ASP A 64 8.04 4.48 -3.14
N ASP A 65 8.74 5.23 -4.01
CA ASP A 65 8.14 5.87 -5.18
C ASP A 65 7.51 4.83 -6.12
N ALA A 66 8.21 3.72 -6.36
CA ALA A 66 7.70 2.64 -7.21
C ALA A 66 6.45 1.98 -6.61
N MET A 67 6.47 1.72 -5.29
CA MET A 67 5.30 1.21 -4.56
C MET A 67 4.10 2.14 -4.68
N GLY A 68 4.32 3.46 -4.54
CA GLY A 68 3.27 4.46 -4.69
C GLY A 68 2.60 4.40 -6.06
N ILE A 69 3.40 4.26 -7.13
CA ILE A 69 2.89 4.15 -8.50
C ILE A 69 2.10 2.84 -8.70
N PHE A 70 2.64 1.69 -8.29
CA PHE A 70 1.91 0.43 -8.42
C PHE A 70 0.60 0.44 -7.62
N THR A 71 0.61 1.00 -6.42
CA THR A 71 -0.58 1.13 -5.58
C THR A 71 -1.62 2.02 -6.25
N ALA A 72 -1.20 3.12 -6.91
CA ALA A 72 -2.12 3.96 -7.67
C ALA A 72 -2.76 3.22 -8.85
N VAL A 73 -1.97 2.40 -9.58
CA VAL A 73 -2.53 1.53 -10.64
C VAL A 73 -3.55 0.55 -10.08
N LEU A 74 -3.27 -0.05 -8.91
CA LEU A 74 -4.19 -1.00 -8.28
C LEU A 74 -5.48 -0.36 -7.75
N LYS A 75 -5.50 0.94 -7.45
CA LYS A 75 -6.75 1.63 -7.09
C LYS A 75 -7.74 1.67 -8.25
N GLU A 76 -7.25 1.74 -9.48
CA GLU A 76 -8.07 1.74 -10.70
C GLU A 76 -8.34 0.32 -11.20
N ASP A 77 -7.45 -0.63 -10.89
CA ASP A 77 -7.48 -2.00 -11.39
C ASP A 77 -6.75 -2.94 -10.43
N GLU A 78 -7.49 -3.43 -9.43
CA GLU A 78 -6.98 -4.30 -8.36
C GLU A 78 -6.36 -5.60 -8.89
N ALA A 79 -6.81 -6.05 -10.07
CA ALA A 79 -6.35 -7.28 -10.71
C ALA A 79 -5.19 -7.05 -11.69
N ASN A 80 -4.66 -5.82 -11.79
CA ASN A 80 -3.62 -5.50 -12.74
C ASN A 80 -2.37 -6.37 -12.52
N VAL A 81 -2.01 -7.16 -13.53
CA VAL A 81 -0.95 -8.18 -13.41
C VAL A 81 0.41 -7.54 -13.11
N ASP A 82 0.77 -6.48 -13.82
CA ASP A 82 2.06 -5.80 -13.68
C ASP A 82 2.21 -5.12 -12.33
N ALA A 83 1.18 -4.42 -11.86
CA ALA A 83 1.25 -3.77 -10.56
C ALA A 83 1.33 -4.78 -9.41
N ASN A 84 0.56 -5.87 -9.47
CA ASN A 84 0.67 -6.96 -8.52
C ASN A 84 2.05 -7.64 -8.57
N ALA A 85 2.60 -7.89 -9.77
CA ALA A 85 3.93 -8.46 -9.92
C ALA A 85 5.03 -7.55 -9.34
N GLY A 86 4.94 -6.25 -9.62
CA GLY A 86 5.87 -5.22 -9.11
C GLY A 86 5.85 -5.13 -7.58
N LEU A 87 4.67 -5.05 -6.98
CA LEU A 87 4.54 -5.07 -5.51
C LEU A 87 5.04 -6.37 -4.91
N ALA A 88 4.76 -7.52 -5.52
CA ALA A 88 5.25 -8.79 -5.03
C ALA A 88 6.79 -8.86 -4.99
N SER A 89 7.46 -8.38 -6.04
CA SER A 89 8.93 -8.26 -6.06
C SER A 89 9.45 -7.34 -4.95
N ILE A 90 8.80 -6.19 -4.74
CA ILE A 90 9.19 -5.24 -3.71
C ILE A 90 9.01 -5.84 -2.32
N TYR A 91 7.82 -6.38 -2.02
CA TYR A 91 7.53 -7.00 -0.72
C TYR A 91 8.45 -8.18 -0.41
N LEU A 92 8.83 -8.97 -1.41
CA LEU A 92 9.83 -10.01 -1.22
C LEU A 92 11.18 -9.42 -0.81
N SER A 93 11.64 -8.36 -1.49
CA SER A 93 12.92 -7.70 -1.20
C SER A 93 12.96 -6.99 0.17
N THR A 94 11.79 -6.59 0.69
CA THR A 94 11.63 -5.96 2.01
C THR A 94 11.27 -6.97 3.10
N ASN A 95 11.36 -8.28 2.82
CA ASN A 95 11.03 -9.38 3.74
C ASN A 95 9.56 -9.41 4.24
N GLN A 96 8.65 -8.77 3.51
CA GLN A 96 7.22 -8.77 3.78
C GLN A 96 6.54 -9.95 3.06
N PHE A 97 6.88 -11.17 3.47
CA PHE A 97 6.54 -12.39 2.73
C PHE A 97 5.04 -12.62 2.54
N ALA A 98 4.21 -12.25 3.53
CA ALA A 98 2.76 -12.41 3.43
C ALA A 98 2.15 -11.56 2.30
N GLU A 99 2.55 -10.29 2.19
CA GLU A 99 2.09 -9.41 1.09
C GLU A 99 2.70 -9.83 -0.25
N ALA A 100 3.96 -10.29 -0.26
CA ALA A 100 4.57 -10.84 -1.47
C ALA A 100 3.77 -12.03 -2.01
N ILE A 101 3.34 -12.95 -1.13
CA ILE A 101 2.50 -14.11 -1.49
C ILE A 101 1.16 -13.65 -2.05
N LYS A 102 0.49 -12.72 -1.35
CA LYS A 102 -0.82 -12.20 -1.76
C LYS A 102 -0.78 -11.60 -3.16
N HIS A 103 0.13 -10.65 -3.40
CA HIS A 103 0.22 -9.98 -4.70
C HIS A 103 0.74 -10.90 -5.81
N ALA A 104 1.71 -11.79 -5.52
CA ALA A 104 2.19 -12.74 -6.53
C ALA A 104 1.12 -13.74 -6.96
N ASN A 105 0.25 -14.18 -6.05
CA ASN A 105 -0.86 -15.08 -6.40
C ASN A 105 -1.88 -14.38 -7.30
N VAL A 106 -2.25 -13.13 -7.01
CA VAL A 106 -3.15 -12.36 -7.88
C VAL A 106 -2.53 -12.19 -9.28
N ALA A 107 -1.26 -11.79 -9.35
CA ALA A 107 -0.56 -11.68 -10.63
C ALA A 107 -0.52 -13.02 -11.38
N LEU A 108 -0.20 -14.12 -10.70
CA LEU A 108 -0.08 -15.44 -11.32
C LEU A 108 -1.44 -15.96 -11.83
N GLU A 109 -2.52 -15.71 -11.10
CA GLU A 109 -3.88 -16.10 -11.48
C GLU A 109 -4.35 -15.36 -12.75
N LYS A 110 -4.04 -14.08 -12.85
CA LYS A 110 -4.49 -13.21 -13.95
C LYS A 110 -3.51 -13.17 -15.14
N ALA A 111 -2.30 -13.71 -14.97
CA ALA A 111 -1.28 -13.75 -16.00
C ALA A 111 -1.58 -14.78 -17.10
N ASP A 112 -1.55 -14.30 -18.34
CA ASP A 112 -1.54 -15.14 -19.53
C ASP A 112 -0.30 -16.06 -19.58
N ALA A 113 -0.30 -17.03 -20.49
CA ALA A 113 0.74 -18.05 -20.56
C ALA A 113 2.14 -17.47 -20.87
N ASP A 114 2.20 -16.43 -21.69
CA ASP A 114 3.41 -15.73 -22.14
C ASP A 114 3.67 -14.43 -21.36
N TYR A 115 3.03 -14.26 -20.20
CA TYR A 115 3.14 -13.06 -19.39
C TYR A 115 4.59 -12.61 -19.17
N GLN A 116 4.83 -11.35 -19.55
CA GLN A 116 6.05 -10.59 -19.30
C GLN A 116 5.68 -9.17 -18.88
N ALA A 117 6.28 -8.70 -17.79
CA ALA A 117 5.94 -7.41 -17.24
C ALA A 117 6.48 -6.26 -18.09
N THR A 118 5.68 -5.21 -18.26
CA THR A 118 6.03 -4.02 -19.03
C THR A 118 7.15 -3.21 -18.36
N PHE A 119 7.21 -3.25 -17.03
CA PHE A 119 8.19 -2.50 -16.24
C PHE A 119 9.57 -3.16 -16.17
N ASN A 120 9.65 -4.48 -16.38
CA ASN A 120 10.90 -5.24 -16.36
C ASN A 120 10.73 -6.58 -17.11
N SER A 121 11.43 -6.74 -18.23
CA SER A 121 11.36 -7.95 -19.07
C SER A 121 11.84 -9.23 -18.39
N ARG A 122 12.56 -9.15 -17.26
CA ARG A 122 12.96 -10.30 -16.45
C ARG A 122 11.82 -10.83 -15.57
N VAL A 123 10.80 -10.02 -15.34
CA VAL A 123 9.61 -10.41 -14.58
C VAL A 123 8.62 -11.01 -15.55
N GLY A 124 8.34 -12.30 -15.37
CA GLY A 124 7.32 -13.04 -16.11
C GLY A 124 6.80 -14.18 -15.25
N LYS A 125 5.99 -15.07 -15.83
CA LYS A 125 5.32 -16.15 -15.07
C LYS A 125 6.28 -17.03 -14.27
N ARG A 126 7.42 -17.39 -14.86
CA ARG A 126 8.51 -18.12 -14.18
C ARG A 126 9.03 -17.36 -12.95
N HIS A 127 9.18 -16.05 -13.05
CA HIS A 127 9.66 -15.22 -11.95
C HIS A 127 8.62 -15.12 -10.82
N LEU A 128 7.33 -15.06 -11.15
CA LEU A 128 6.25 -15.10 -10.14
C LEU A 128 6.28 -16.39 -9.31
N HIS A 129 6.48 -17.54 -9.95
CA HIS A 129 6.68 -18.81 -9.24
C HIS A 129 7.92 -18.76 -8.32
N LEU A 130 9.01 -18.14 -8.76
CA LEU A 130 10.20 -17.97 -7.91
C LEU A 130 9.94 -17.04 -6.72
N ILE A 131 9.20 -15.95 -6.91
CA ILE A 131 8.79 -15.06 -5.81
C ILE A 131 7.97 -15.84 -4.78
N LEU A 132 6.95 -16.57 -5.23
CA LEU A 132 6.14 -17.40 -4.33
C LEU A 132 6.98 -18.47 -3.64
N ALA A 133 7.87 -19.15 -4.38
CA ALA A 133 8.74 -20.17 -3.80
C ALA A 133 9.62 -19.60 -2.68
N GLN A 134 10.25 -18.44 -2.91
CA GLN A 134 11.07 -17.77 -1.90
C GLN A 134 10.22 -17.28 -0.72
N ALA A 135 9.07 -16.64 -0.98
CA ALA A 135 8.22 -16.11 0.06
C ALA A 135 7.64 -17.24 0.95
N TYR A 136 7.20 -18.35 0.36
CA TYR A 136 6.75 -19.53 1.12
C TYR A 136 7.90 -20.17 1.90
N PHE A 137 9.11 -20.26 1.32
CA PHE A 137 10.28 -20.78 2.02
C PHE A 137 10.58 -19.97 3.28
N TYR A 138 10.66 -18.64 3.17
CA TYR A 138 10.95 -17.78 4.31
C TYR A 138 9.77 -17.68 5.31
N SER A 139 8.55 -17.95 4.85
CA SER A 139 7.37 -18.10 5.73
C SER A 139 7.29 -19.46 6.42
N GLY A 140 8.17 -20.42 6.08
CA GLY A 140 8.20 -21.77 6.64
C GLY A 140 7.28 -22.79 5.97
N ASP A 141 6.57 -22.41 4.90
CA ASP A 141 5.69 -23.32 4.14
C ASP A 141 6.50 -24.01 3.01
N PHE A 142 7.33 -24.97 3.40
CA PHE A 142 8.24 -25.65 2.47
C PHE A 142 7.50 -26.49 1.41
N ASN A 143 6.31 -27.01 1.74
CA ASN A 143 5.50 -27.77 0.80
C ASN A 143 5.04 -26.88 -0.36
N LYS A 144 4.44 -25.72 -0.05
CA LYS A 144 4.07 -24.76 -1.09
C LYS A 144 5.27 -24.22 -1.82
N SER A 145 6.40 -24.02 -1.15
CA SER A 145 7.64 -23.63 -1.82
C SER A 145 8.07 -24.66 -2.87
N ASN A 146 8.09 -25.95 -2.52
CA ASN A 146 8.35 -27.05 -3.46
C ASN A 146 7.32 -27.11 -4.60
N ASP A 147 6.03 -26.86 -4.32
CA ASP A 147 4.99 -26.77 -5.36
C ASP A 147 5.34 -25.74 -6.43
N GLN A 148 5.79 -24.56 -6.01
CA GLN A 148 6.16 -23.49 -6.94
C GLN A 148 7.46 -23.80 -7.69
N ILE A 149 8.43 -24.45 -7.04
CA ILE A 149 9.65 -24.90 -7.72
C ILE A 149 9.34 -25.89 -8.84
N ARG A 150 8.38 -26.81 -8.65
CA ARG A 150 7.95 -27.76 -9.69
C ARG A 150 7.39 -27.08 -10.94
N GLN A 151 6.85 -25.87 -10.81
CA GLN A 151 6.39 -25.06 -11.95
C GLN A 151 7.56 -24.42 -12.72
N VAL A 152 8.74 -24.33 -12.09
CA VAL A 152 9.93 -23.67 -12.66
C VAL A 152 10.92 -24.67 -13.25
N VAL A 153 11.01 -25.87 -12.67
CA VAL A 153 11.95 -26.90 -13.11
C VAL A 153 11.21 -28.05 -13.77
N ASN A 154 11.73 -28.53 -14.90
CA ASN A 154 11.15 -29.67 -15.62
C ASN A 154 11.53 -31.02 -14.97
N ARG A 155 11.23 -31.16 -13.67
CA ARG A 155 11.42 -32.37 -12.88
C ARG A 155 10.52 -32.32 -11.64
N ASN A 156 9.97 -33.45 -11.25
CA ASN A 156 9.28 -33.55 -9.96
C ASN A 156 10.33 -33.56 -8.85
N VAL A 157 10.41 -32.46 -8.09
CA VAL A 157 11.30 -32.29 -6.95
C VAL A 157 10.49 -32.07 -5.69
N ASP A 158 10.89 -32.77 -4.64
CA ASP A 158 10.45 -32.53 -3.26
C ASP A 158 11.72 -32.46 -2.42
N LEU A 159 12.15 -31.22 -2.14
CA LEU A 159 13.44 -30.96 -1.52
C LEU A 159 13.26 -30.74 -0.01
N PRO A 160 14.09 -31.36 0.84
CA PRO A 160 14.16 -30.96 2.24
C PRO A 160 14.65 -29.51 2.35
N PRO A 161 14.39 -28.79 3.46
CA PRO A 161 14.66 -27.36 3.59
C PRO A 161 16.08 -26.93 3.18
N ASP A 162 17.11 -27.67 3.59
CA ASP A 162 18.51 -27.35 3.27
C ASP A 162 18.82 -27.45 1.77
N ALA A 163 18.24 -28.43 1.09
CA ALA A 163 18.41 -28.61 -0.35
C ALA A 163 17.58 -27.59 -1.13
N LEU A 164 16.37 -27.28 -0.64
CA LEU A 164 15.49 -26.26 -1.20
C LEU A 164 16.14 -24.87 -1.17
N ALA A 165 16.78 -24.50 -0.05
CA ALA A 165 17.52 -23.26 0.07
C ALA A 165 18.62 -23.12 -1.00
N LYS A 166 19.40 -24.20 -1.21
CA LYS A 166 20.46 -24.24 -2.24
C LYS A 166 19.88 -24.13 -3.66
N GLU A 167 18.77 -24.80 -3.92
CA GLU A 167 18.11 -24.75 -5.23
C GLU A 167 17.54 -23.35 -5.52
N LEU A 168 16.88 -22.72 -4.53
CA LEU A 168 16.39 -21.34 -4.64
C LEU A 168 17.55 -20.38 -4.94
N GLN A 169 18.68 -20.51 -4.24
CA GLN A 169 19.87 -19.72 -4.49
C GLN A 169 20.42 -19.92 -5.90
N ARG A 170 20.38 -21.16 -6.43
CA ARG A 170 20.81 -21.46 -7.79
C ARG A 170 19.88 -20.84 -8.84
N LEU A 171 18.57 -20.85 -8.58
CA LEU A 171 17.55 -20.34 -9.50
C LEU A 171 17.41 -18.81 -9.50
N ALA A 172 17.88 -18.14 -8.45
CA ALA A 172 17.86 -16.69 -8.30
C ALA A 172 19.07 -15.97 -8.93
N ARG A 173 20.08 -16.73 -9.41
CA ARG A 173 21.24 -16.19 -10.16
C ARG A 173 20.88 -15.97 -11.62
#